data_AF-A0ABD0PRC7-F1
#
_entry.id   AF-A0ABD0PRC7-F1
#
_cell.length_a   1.000
_cell.length_b   1.000
_cell.length_c   1.000
_cell.angle_alpha   90.00
_cell.angle_beta   90.00
_cell.angle_gamma   90.00
#
_symmetry.space_group_name_H-M   'P 1'
#
loop_
_entity.id
_entity.type
_entity.pdbx_description
1 polymer ?
#
loop_
_entity_poly.entity_id
_entity_poly.type
_entity_poly.pdbx_seq_one_letter_code
_entity_poly.pdbx_strand_id
1 'polypeptide(L)'
;RVGDLQAFSVAPSHLEFAPGMAKAFLYPRPGYVPKVPSAAPRPVVLQAFCPSPFRDPDQQNLNCMCPVRALDTCVHRAALWRKTDQLFVCYGPPKRGLPASKHVLSRWIVDAITQAY
;
A
#
# COMPACT_ATOMS: atom_id res chain seq x y z
N ARG A 1 -2.55 11.43 -0.31
CA ARG A 1 -4.02 11.58 -0.57
C ARG A 1 -4.47 10.47 -1.52
N VAL A 2 -5.76 10.14 -1.63
CA VAL A 2 -6.23 9.01 -2.47
C VAL A 2 -5.85 9.14 -3.94
N GLY A 3 -5.84 10.37 -4.48
CA GLY A 3 -5.42 10.63 -5.86
C GLY A 3 -3.96 10.28 -6.15
N ASP A 4 -3.12 10.30 -5.12
CA ASP A 4 -1.68 10.05 -5.22
C ASP A 4 -1.40 8.53 -5.25
N LEU A 5 -2.35 7.71 -4.80
CA LEU A 5 -2.17 6.25 -4.70
C LEU A 5 -2.03 5.56 -6.05
N GLN A 6 -2.55 6.17 -7.11
CA GLN A 6 -2.41 5.66 -8.48
C GLN A 6 -0.99 5.85 -9.04
N ALA A 7 -0.18 6.72 -8.41
CA ALA A 7 1.19 6.94 -8.80
C ALA A 7 2.12 5.79 -8.40
N PHE A 8 1.67 4.88 -7.54
CA PHE A 8 2.51 3.79 -7.03
C PHE A 8 2.36 2.50 -7.83
N SER A 9 3.43 1.72 -7.81
CA SER A 9 3.53 0.47 -8.54
C SER A 9 4.21 -0.60 -7.70
N VAL A 10 3.91 -1.87 -7.99
CA VAL A 10 4.63 -3.03 -7.45
C VAL A 10 5.88 -3.40 -8.25
N ALA A 11 6.17 -2.70 -9.34
CA ALA A 11 7.38 -2.94 -10.11
C ALA A 11 8.62 -2.77 -9.20
N PRO A 12 9.69 -3.57 -9.39
CA PRO A 12 10.84 -3.56 -8.49
C PRO A 12 11.53 -2.19 -8.33
N SER A 13 11.43 -1.31 -9.33
CA SER A 13 11.95 0.06 -9.27
C SER A 13 11.07 1.04 -8.48
N HIS A 14 9.88 0.60 -8.03
CA HIS A 14 8.86 1.45 -7.42
C HIS A 14 8.40 0.99 -6.02
N LEU A 15 8.71 -0.25 -5.64
CA LEU A 15 8.41 -0.80 -4.34
C LEU A 15 9.61 -1.58 -3.82
N GLU A 16 10.13 -1.16 -2.68
CA GLU A 16 11.24 -1.82 -2.01
C GLU A 16 10.87 -2.10 -0.55
N PHE A 17 11.14 -3.31 -0.07
CA PHE A 17 11.02 -3.67 1.35
C PHE A 17 12.42 -3.71 1.96
N ALA A 18 12.62 -2.97 3.05
CA ALA A 18 13.87 -3.00 3.79
C ALA A 18 14.08 -4.39 4.45
N PRO A 19 15.34 -4.77 4.75
CA PRO A 19 15.64 -6.00 5.48
C PRO A 19 14.77 -6.17 6.74
N GLY A 20 14.30 -7.40 6.96
CA GLY A 20 13.41 -7.72 8.08
C GLY A 20 12.02 -7.07 8.02
N MET A 21 11.60 -6.58 6.84
CA MET A 21 10.33 -5.87 6.66
C MET A 21 10.19 -4.64 7.56
N ALA A 22 11.31 -4.03 7.97
CA ALA A 22 11.31 -2.91 8.89
C ALA A 22 10.66 -1.64 8.29
N LYS A 23 10.77 -1.49 6.96
CA LYS A 23 10.21 -0.38 6.19
C LYS A 23 9.77 -0.85 4.81
N ALA A 24 8.85 -0.12 4.21
CA ALA A 24 8.58 -0.18 2.77
C ALA A 24 8.73 1.21 2.15
N PHE A 25 9.39 1.27 1.01
CA PHE A 25 9.61 2.48 0.22
C PHE A 25 8.77 2.41 -1.04
N LEU A 26 7.94 3.43 -1.26
CA LEU A 26 7.05 3.57 -2.41
C LEU A 26 7.52 4.77 -3.24
N TYR A 27 8.08 4.51 -4.41
CA TYR A 27 8.55 5.53 -5.33
C TYR A 27 7.47 5.84 -6.37
N PRO A 28 7.00 7.10 -6.49
CA PRO A 28 6.05 7.47 -7.52
C PRO A 28 6.60 7.17 -8.93
N ARG A 29 5.71 6.80 -9.86
CA ARG A 29 6.07 6.64 -11.28
C ARG A 29 6.63 7.95 -11.87
N PRO A 30 7.54 7.86 -12.86
CA PRO A 30 8.04 9.04 -13.56
C PRO A 30 6.88 9.83 -14.18
N GLY A 31 6.95 11.17 -14.12
CA GLY A 31 5.89 12.04 -14.64
C GLY A 31 4.71 12.26 -13.70
N TYR A 32 4.67 11.62 -12.53
CA TYR A 32 3.70 11.97 -11.50
C TYR A 32 3.97 13.37 -10.94
N VAL A 33 2.97 14.25 -11.03
CA VAL A 33 3.00 15.58 -10.44
C VAL A 33 2.06 15.61 -9.23
N PRO A 34 2.58 15.75 -8.00
CA PRO A 34 1.75 15.88 -6.82
C PRO A 34 0.80 17.08 -6.94
N LYS A 35 -0.46 16.91 -6.54
CA LYS A 35 -1.47 17.98 -6.59
C LYS A 35 -1.06 19.24 -5.79
N VAL A 36 -0.25 19.07 -4.76
CA VAL A 36 0.39 20.18 -4.03
C VAL A 36 1.87 20.11 -4.40
N PRO A 37 2.44 21.14 -5.07
CA PRO A 37 3.85 21.16 -5.41
C PRO A 37 4.69 21.08 -4.13
N SER A 38 5.26 19.91 -3.89
CA SER A 38 6.35 19.73 -2.93
C SER A 38 7.66 19.83 -3.70
N ALA A 39 8.75 20.17 -3.02
CA ALA A 39 10.09 19.86 -3.52
C ALA A 39 10.16 18.40 -3.99
N ALA A 40 11.06 18.11 -4.94
CA ALA A 40 11.28 16.86 -5.69
C ALA A 40 10.55 15.60 -5.16
N PRO A 41 9.94 14.76 -6.03
CA PRO A 41 9.15 13.60 -5.61
C PRO A 41 9.93 12.72 -4.61
N ARG A 42 9.50 12.71 -3.34
CA ARG A 42 10.10 11.87 -2.30
C ARG A 42 9.35 10.54 -2.23
N PRO A 43 10.03 9.43 -1.90
CA PRO A 43 9.34 8.18 -1.66
C PRO A 43 8.41 8.32 -0.45
N VAL A 44 7.26 7.65 -0.51
CA VAL A 44 6.45 7.42 0.69
C VAL A 44 7.09 6.28 1.45
N VAL A 45 7.41 6.53 2.72
CA VAL A 45 8.06 5.55 3.60
C VAL A 45 7.04 5.06 4.62
N LEU A 46 6.79 3.75 4.61
CA LEU A 46 6.00 3.08 5.64
C LEU A 46 6.97 2.44 6.64
N GLN A 47 6.67 2.58 7.92
CA GLN A 47 7.42 1.96 9.00
C GLN A 47 6.63 0.81 9.60
N ALA A 48 7.30 -0.31 9.85
CA ALA A 48 6.68 -1.46 10.48
C ALA A 48 6.29 -1.13 11.93
N PHE A 49 5.12 -1.63 12.34
CA PHE A 49 4.71 -1.59 13.74
C PHE A 49 5.35 -2.77 14.46
N CYS A 50 6.04 -2.49 15.56
CA CYS A 50 6.65 -3.47 16.47
C CYS A 50 7.40 -4.60 15.75
N PRO A 51 8.54 -4.36 15.08
CA PRO A 51 9.32 -5.45 14.49
C PRO A 51 9.80 -6.43 15.58
N SER A 52 9.79 -7.72 15.26
CA SER A 52 10.27 -8.80 16.15
C SER A 52 11.69 -8.51 16.69
N PRO A 53 12.01 -8.90 17.95
CA PRO A 53 11.20 -9.68 18.89
C PRO A 53 10.15 -8.85 19.66
N PHE A 54 8.96 -9.43 19.84
CA PHE A 54 7.90 -8.82 20.65
C PHE A 54 8.19 -9.00 22.14
N ARG A 55 8.00 -7.94 22.91
CA ARG A 55 8.21 -7.90 24.36
C ARG A 55 6.94 -8.23 25.16
N ASP A 56 5.77 -8.10 24.55
CA ASP A 56 4.47 -8.22 25.20
C ASP A 56 3.35 -8.55 24.16
N PRO A 57 2.24 -9.22 24.56
CA PRO A 57 1.07 -9.45 23.70
C PRO A 57 0.52 -8.22 22.96
N ASP A 58 0.60 -7.03 23.53
CA ASP A 58 0.15 -5.80 22.86
C ASP A 58 0.98 -5.50 21.60
N GLN A 59 2.28 -5.81 21.62
CA GLN A 59 3.14 -5.69 20.43
C GLN A 59 2.77 -6.70 19.35
N GLN A 60 2.29 -7.88 19.75
CA GLN A 60 1.79 -8.88 18.81
C GLN A 60 0.48 -8.41 18.14
N ASN A 61 -0.43 -7.78 18.90
CA ASN A 61 -1.65 -7.19 18.37
C ASN A 61 -1.36 -6.02 17.42
N LEU A 62 -0.44 -5.11 17.78
CA LEU A 62 -0.01 -4.02 16.92
C LEU A 62 0.65 -4.50 15.62
N ASN A 63 1.37 -5.63 15.68
CA ASN A 63 1.96 -6.26 14.51
C ASN A 63 0.90 -6.79 13.51
N CYS A 64 -0.32 -7.12 13.95
CA CYS A 64 -1.44 -7.44 13.05
C CYS A 64 -1.92 -6.20 12.26
N MET A 65 -1.69 -5.00 12.79
CA MET A 65 -2.01 -3.72 12.14
C MET A 65 -0.80 -3.11 11.41
N CYS A 66 0.30 -3.85 11.28
CA CYS A 66 1.53 -3.35 10.69
C CYS A 66 1.33 -2.99 9.19
N PRO A 67 1.54 -1.72 8.79
CA PRO A 67 1.28 -1.29 7.41
C PRO A 67 2.24 -1.92 6.39
N VAL A 68 3.48 -2.22 6.79
CA VAL A 68 4.46 -2.88 5.92
C VAL A 68 4.03 -4.32 5.61
N ARG A 69 3.57 -5.06 6.63
CA ARG A 69 3.06 -6.44 6.46
C ARG A 69 1.74 -6.48 5.70
N ALA A 70 0.85 -5.53 5.96
CA ALA A 70 -0.40 -5.40 5.23
C ALA A 70 -0.14 -5.13 3.74
N LEU A 71 0.82 -4.25 3.43
CA LEU A 71 1.24 -3.97 2.06
C LEU A 71 1.81 -5.21 1.37
N ASP A 72 2.77 -5.89 2.00
CA ASP A 72 3.37 -7.11 1.48
C ASP A 72 2.32 -8.19 1.22
N THR A 73 1.43 -8.43 2.18
CA THR A 73 0.33 -9.39 2.04
C THR A 73 -0.58 -9.02 0.87
N CYS A 74 -0.89 -7.73 0.69
CA CYS A 74 -1.69 -7.25 -0.42
C CYS A 74 -1.01 -7.53 -1.77
N VAL A 75 0.28 -7.20 -1.89
CA VAL A 75 1.07 -7.42 -3.10
C VAL A 75 1.18 -8.91 -3.42
N HIS A 76 1.52 -9.73 -2.43
CA HIS A 76 1.70 -11.17 -2.58
C HIS A 76 0.39 -11.88 -2.93
N ARG A 77 -0.70 -11.60 -2.21
CA ARG A 77 -2.01 -12.21 -2.49
C ARG A 77 -2.56 -11.82 -3.85
N ALA A 78 -2.24 -10.62 -4.33
CA ALA A 78 -2.66 -10.14 -5.65
C ALA A 78 -1.81 -10.69 -6.81
N ALA A 79 -0.59 -11.17 -6.55
CA ALA A 79 0.39 -11.52 -7.57
C ALA A 79 -0.16 -12.48 -8.65
N LEU A 80 -0.91 -13.51 -8.24
CA LEU A 80 -1.42 -14.55 -9.15
C LEU A 80 -2.53 -14.07 -10.11
N TRP A 81 -3.18 -12.95 -9.81
CA TRP A 81 -4.37 -12.52 -10.57
C TRP A 81 -4.38 -11.03 -10.93
N ARG A 82 -3.34 -10.27 -10.56
CA ARG A 82 -3.19 -8.88 -11.02
C ARG A 82 -2.97 -8.84 -12.52
N LYS A 83 -3.50 -7.81 -13.17
CA LYS A 83 -3.36 -7.57 -14.62
C LYS A 83 -2.59 -6.28 -14.92
N THR A 84 -2.06 -5.61 -13.89
CA THR A 84 -1.38 -4.32 -13.98
C THR A 84 -0.42 -4.17 -12.83
N ASP A 85 0.66 -3.42 -13.04
CA ASP A 85 1.63 -3.12 -11.99
C ASP A 85 1.20 -1.97 -11.06
N GLN A 86 0.02 -1.36 -11.26
CA GLN A 86 -0.49 -0.37 -10.31
C GLN A 86 -0.63 -1.00 -8.92
N LEU A 87 -0.18 -0.30 -7.86
CA LEU A 87 -0.08 -0.85 -6.51
C LEU A 87 -1.36 -1.54 -6.04
N PHE A 88 -2.50 -0.84 -6.16
CA PHE A 88 -3.81 -1.37 -5.82
C PHE A 88 -4.60 -1.80 -7.04
N VAL A 89 -5.14 -3.02 -6.96
CA VAL A 89 -5.99 -3.65 -7.98
C VAL A 89 -7.33 -4.05 -7.37
N CYS A 90 -8.38 -4.01 -8.17
CA CYS A 90 -9.70 -4.50 -7.78
C CYS A 90 -9.64 -5.99 -7.44
N TYR A 91 -10.22 -6.40 -6.31
CA TYR A 91 -10.24 -7.81 -5.87
C TYR A 91 -11.54 -8.55 -6.23
N GLY A 92 -12.64 -7.83 -6.48
CA GLY A 92 -13.95 -8.41 -6.82
C GLY A 92 -14.23 -8.52 -8.33
N PRO A 93 -15.06 -9.49 -8.76
CA PRO A 93 -15.55 -9.57 -10.14
C PRO A 93 -16.48 -8.38 -10.47
N PRO A 94 -16.64 -8.00 -11.75
CA PRO A 94 -15.94 -8.55 -12.93
C PRO A 94 -14.55 -7.95 -13.14
N LYS A 95 -14.14 -6.96 -12.32
CA LYS A 95 -12.92 -6.16 -12.52
C LYS A 95 -11.68 -6.72 -11.83
N ARG A 96 -11.69 -7.98 -11.39
CA ARG A 96 -10.59 -8.57 -10.62
C ARG A 96 -9.26 -8.44 -11.37
N GLY A 97 -8.26 -7.92 -10.68
CA GLY A 97 -6.91 -7.69 -11.20
C GLY A 97 -6.71 -6.39 -11.99
N LEU A 98 -7.78 -5.67 -12.33
CA LEU A 98 -7.70 -4.37 -13.00
C LEU A 98 -7.26 -3.27 -12.03
N PRO A 99 -6.66 -2.15 -12.50
CA PRO A 99 -6.25 -1.05 -11.63
C PRO A 99 -7.44 -0.47 -10.86
N ALA A 100 -7.27 -0.29 -9.55
CA ALA A 100 -8.26 0.40 -8.74
C ALA A 100 -8.31 1.89 -9.12
N SER A 101 -9.49 2.41 -9.43
CA SER A 101 -9.65 3.84 -9.70
C SER A 101 -9.62 4.64 -8.40
N LYS A 102 -9.34 5.94 -8.49
CA LYS A 102 -9.48 6.86 -7.35
C LYS A 102 -10.84 6.74 -6.66
N HIS A 103 -11.93 6.60 -7.42
CA HIS A 103 -13.28 6.45 -6.86
C HIS A 103 -13.44 5.14 -6.09
N VAL A 104 -12.91 4.04 -6.63
CA VAL A 104 -12.91 2.72 -5.95
C VAL A 104 -12.14 2.78 -4.64
N LEU A 105 -10.93 3.36 -4.66
CA LEU A 105 -10.11 3.52 -3.45
C LEU A 105 -10.79 4.41 -2.41
N SER A 106 -11.40 5.52 -2.83
CA SER A 106 -12.17 6.39 -1.94
C SER A 106 -13.33 5.65 -1.29
N ARG A 107 -14.07 4.84 -2.06
CA ARG A 107 -15.15 4.00 -1.54
C ARG A 107 -14.63 3.01 -0.48
N TRP A 108 -13.57 2.26 -0.78
CA TRP A 108 -13.00 1.30 0.17
C TRP A 108 -12.56 1.93 1.48
N ILE A 109 -12.00 3.15 1.44
CA ILE A 109 -11.61 3.87 2.65
C ILE A 109 -12.84 4.25 3.48
N VAL A 110 -13.89 4.78 2.84
CA VAL A 110 -15.15 5.11 3.54
C VAL A 110 -15.77 3.85 4.14
N ASP A 111 -15.92 2.78 3.36
CA ASP A 111 -16.51 1.52 3.82
C ASP A 111 -15.73 0.92 5.00
N ALA A 112 -14.39 1.00 4.95
CA ALA A 112 -13.53 0.52 6.04
C ALA A 112 -13.70 1.35 7.32
N ILE A 113 -13.81 2.68 7.20
CA ILE A 113 -14.05 3.57 8.35
C ILE A 113 -15.44 3.28 8.95
N THR A 114 -16.48 3.15 8.12
CA THR A 114 -17.86 2.86 8.56
C THR A 114 -18.00 1.48 9.21
N GLN A 115 -17.15 0.52 8.89
CA GLN A 115 -17.14 -0.78 9.57
C GLN A 115 -16.40 -0.75 10.91
N ALA A 116 -15.53 0.23 11.11
CA ALA A 116 -14.71 0.36 12.32
C ALA A 116 -15.35 1.24 13.41
N TYR A 117 -16.32 2.09 13.05
CA TYR A 117 -17.01 3.06 13.91
C TYR A 117 -18.51 3.06 13.64
#